data_AF-A0AAU1X6S2-F1
#
_entry.id   AF-A0AAU1X6S2-F1
#
_cell.length_a   1.000
_cell.length_b   1.000
_cell.length_c   1.000
_cell.angle_alpha   90.00
_cell.angle_beta   90.00
_cell.angle_gamma   90.00
#
_symmetry.space_group_name_H-M   'P 1'
#
loop_
_entity.id
_entity.type
_entity.pdbx_description
1 polymer ?
#
loop_
_entity_poly.entity_id
_entity_poly.type
_entity_poly.pdbx_seq_one_letter_code
_entity_poly.pdbx_strand_id
1 'polypeptide(L)' 'MTEQLTATTADAPLAALRAVGVLERIAARVGREAAGALAEDGVSAEAVATGLGTTRSKALMLLLTAQDG' A
#
# COMPACT_ATOMS: atom_id res chain seq x y z
N MET A 1 -26.00 -13.59 -26.87
CA MET A 1 -25.11 -14.27 -25.88
C MET A 1 -23.65 -13.86 -26.04
N THR A 2 -23.17 -13.61 -27.26
CA THR A 2 -21.82 -13.08 -27.55
C THR A 2 -21.56 -11.67 -27.01
N GLU A 3 -22.50 -10.73 -27.16
CA GLU A 3 -22.34 -9.34 -26.67
C GLU A 3 -22.14 -9.23 -25.15
N GLN A 4 -22.81 -10.09 -24.37
CA GLN A 4 -22.72 -10.10 -22.90
C GLN A 4 -21.37 -10.67 -22.43
N LEU A 5 -20.80 -11.60 -23.19
CA LEU A 5 -19.47 -12.15 -22.95
C LEU A 5 -18.38 -11.10 -23.26
N THR A 6 -18.56 -10.32 -24.34
CA THR A 6 -17.68 -9.21 -24.74
C THR A 6 -17.70 -8.06 -23.73
N ALA A 7 -18.87 -7.70 -23.19
CA ALA A 7 -18.98 -6.70 -22.13
C ALA A 7 -18.29 -7.14 -20.83
N THR A 8 -18.47 -8.41 -20.43
CA THR A 8 -17.83 -8.98 -19.23
C THR A 8 -16.30 -9.03 -19.37
N THR A 9 -15.78 -9.33 -20.56
CA THR A 9 -14.32 -9.32 -20.82
C THR A 9 -13.75 -7.90 -20.94
N ALA A 10 -14.54 -6.90 -21.33
CA ALA A 10 -14.12 -5.51 -21.36
C ALA A 10 -14.07 -4.86 -19.96
N ASP A 11 -14.99 -5.23 -19.07
CA ASP A 11 -15.06 -4.70 -17.69
C ASP A 11 -14.11 -5.40 -16.72
N ALA A 12 -13.74 -6.66 -16.98
CA ALA A 12 -12.84 -7.41 -16.09
C ALA A 12 -11.46 -6.72 -15.88
N PRO A 13 -10.77 -6.20 -16.91
CA PRO A 13 -9.54 -5.43 -16.73
C PRO A 13 -9.74 -4.16 -15.90
N LEU A 14 -10.85 -3.44 -16.10
CA LEU A 14 -11.14 -2.21 -15.37
C LEU A 14 -11.48 -2.49 -13.90
N ALA A 15 -12.24 -3.56 -13.64
CA ALA A 15 -12.53 -4.04 -12.30
C ALA A 15 -11.24 -4.46 -11.56
N ALA A 16 -10.32 -5.14 -12.25
CA ALA A 16 -9.01 -5.50 -11.70
C ALA A 16 -8.19 -4.26 -11.33
N LEU A 17 -8.08 -3.26 -12.22
CA LEU A 17 -7.38 -2.00 -11.92
C LEU A 17 -8.01 -1.23 -10.75
N ARG A 18 -9.35 -1.21 -10.67
CA ARG A 18 -10.05 -0.61 -9.53
C ARG A 18 -9.73 -1.34 -8.22
N ALA A 19 -9.71 -2.67 -8.24
CA ALA A 19 -9.36 -3.49 -7.08
C ALA A 19 -7.91 -3.23 -6.64
N VAL A 20 -6.97 -3.16 -7.59
CA VAL A 20 -5.57 -2.78 -7.33
C VAL A 20 -5.51 -1.39 -6.69
N GLY A 21 -6.19 -0.39 -7.24
CA GLY A 21 -6.20 0.96 -6.67
C GLY A 21 -6.81 1.04 -5.27
N VAL A 22 -7.81 0.21 -4.95
CA VAL A 22 -8.33 0.07 -3.58
C VAL A 22 -7.27 -0.55 -2.66
N LEU A 23 -6.61 -1.63 -3.11
CA LEU A 23 -5.58 -2.31 -2.33
C LEU A 23 -4.37 -1.41 -2.06
N GLU A 24 -3.95 -0.60 -3.03
CA GLU A 24 -2.87 0.38 -2.87
C GLU A 24 -3.20 1.40 -1.78
N ARG A 25 -4.45 1.90 -1.72
CA ARG A 25 -4.88 2.83 -0.66
C ARG A 25 -4.88 2.16 0.71
N ILE A 26 -5.33 0.90 0.80
CA ILE A 26 -5.31 0.13 2.05
C ILE A 26 -3.86 -0.08 2.51
N ALA A 27 -2.99 -0.57 1.62
CA ALA A 27 -1.58 -0.80 1.91
C ALA A 27 -0.86 0.49 2.34
N ALA A 28 -1.14 1.62 1.68
CA ALA A 28 -0.57 2.92 2.06
C ALA A 28 -1.02 3.38 3.45
N ARG A 29 -2.28 3.14 3.82
CA ARG A 29 -2.81 3.51 5.13
C ARG A 29 -2.21 2.62 6.23
N VAL A 30 -2.28 1.30 6.07
CA VAL A 30 -1.71 0.34 7.03
C VAL A 30 -0.20 0.55 7.18
N GLY A 31 0.52 0.83 6.09
CA GLY A 31 1.94 1.13 6.14
C GLY A 31 2.29 2.40 6.94
N ARG A 32 1.45 3.44 6.90
CA ARG A 32 1.62 4.63 7.74
C ARG A 32 1.31 4.34 9.21
N GLU A 33 0.21 3.65 9.50
CA GLU A 33 -0.16 3.27 10.87
C GLU A 33 0.94 2.40 11.51
N ALA A 34 1.47 1.42 10.77
CA ALA A 34 2.57 0.58 11.21
C ALA A 34 3.87 1.37 11.40
N ALA A 35 4.19 2.29 10.48
CA ALA A 35 5.37 3.15 10.63
C ALA A 35 5.27 4.07 11.85
N GLY A 36 4.08 4.59 12.16
CA GLY A 36 3.84 5.37 13.38
C GLY A 36 4.12 4.57 14.64
N ALA A 37 3.52 3.38 14.76
CA ALA A 37 3.78 2.49 15.90
C ALA A 37 5.28 2.14 16.04
N LEU A 38 5.95 1.86 14.93
CA LEU A 38 7.39 1.55 14.93
C LEU A 38 8.28 2.76 15.26
N ALA A 39 7.84 3.98 14.92
CA ALA A 39 8.53 5.21 15.29
C ALA A 39 8.46 5.46 16.80
N GLU A 40 7.29 5.24 17.41
CA GLU A 40 7.11 5.32 18.87
C GLU A 40 8.01 4.32 19.61
N ASP A 41 8.18 3.12 19.04
CA ASP A 41 9.05 2.07 19.57
C ASP A 41 10.55 2.28 19.26
N GLY A 42 10.93 3.37 18.57
CA GLY A 42 12.32 3.69 18.25
C GLY A 42 12.99 2.72 17.26
N VAL A 43 12.20 2.02 16.44
CA VAL A 43 12.68 0.99 15.52
C VAL A 43 13.43 1.61 14.34
N SER A 44 14.54 0.99 13.93
CA SER A 44 15.34 1.49 12.81
C SER A 44 14.61 1.39 11.46
N ALA A 45 14.95 2.29 10.54
CA ALA A 45 14.37 2.29 9.19
C ALA A 45 14.63 0.98 8.42
N GLU A 46 15.76 0.32 8.67
CA GLU A 46 16.08 -0.99 8.12
C GLU A 46 15.10 -2.07 8.60
N ALA A 47 14.81 -2.13 9.91
CA ALA A 47 13.87 -3.11 10.45
C ALA A 47 12.43 -2.86 9.95
N VAL A 48 12.03 -1.59 9.85
CA VAL A 48 10.75 -1.19 9.24
C VAL A 48 10.69 -1.61 7.77
N ALA A 49 11.76 -1.40 7.01
CA ALA A 49 11.83 -1.80 5.60
C ALA A 49 11.69 -3.31 5.44
N THR A 50 12.37 -4.10 6.27
CA THR A 50 12.26 -5.56 6.28
C THR A 50 10.85 -6.01 6.66
N GLY A 51 10.27 -5.47 7.73
CA GLY A 51 8.94 -5.85 8.21
C GLY A 51 7.81 -5.50 7.22
N LEU A 52 7.94 -4.38 6.53
CA LEU A 52 6.97 -3.93 5.52
C LEU A 52 7.27 -4.44 4.10
N GLY A 53 8.31 -5.26 3.92
CA GLY A 53 8.71 -5.77 2.61
C GLY A 53 9.01 -4.66 1.60
N THR A 54 9.69 -3.60 2.04
CA THR A 54 9.94 -2.41 1.24
C THR A 54 11.40 -1.96 1.25
N THR A 55 11.72 -0.88 0.55
CA THR A 55 13.07 -0.32 0.53
C THR A 55 13.29 0.59 1.73
N ARG A 56 14.54 0.67 2.19
CA ARG A 56 14.95 1.60 3.27
C ARG A 56 14.51 3.04 2.99
N SER A 57 14.66 3.52 1.76
CA SER A 57 14.27 4.89 1.39
C SER A 57 12.76 5.12 1.54
N LYS A 58 11.93 4.11 1.24
CA LYS A 58 10.48 4.20 1.42
C LYS A 58 10.09 4.12 2.90
N ALA A 59 10.77 3.29 3.69
CA ALA A 59 10.61 3.25 5.14
C ALA A 59 10.96 4.59 5.81
N LEU A 60 12.06 5.23 5.39
CA LEU A 60 12.43 6.57 5.87
C LEU A 60 11.35 7.62 5.59
N MET A 61 10.78 7.64 4.38
CA MET A 61 9.66 8.55 4.08
C MET A 61 8.44 8.29 4.98
N LEU A 62 8.12 7.02 5.23
CA LEU A 62 6.99 6.67 6.10
C LEU A 62 7.22 7.11 7.55
N LEU A 63 8.42 6.91 8.10
CA LEU A 63 8.78 7.35 9.45
C LEU A 63 8.81 8.88 9.58
N LEU A 64 9.24 9.60 8.55
CA LEU A 64 9.21 11.07 8.55
C LEU A 64 7.75 11.58 8.56
N THR A 65 6.93 11.08 7.63
CA THR A 65 5.52 11.50 7.54
C THR A 65 4.66 11.03 8.72
N ALA A 66 5.09 10.02 9.47
CA ALA A 66 4.44 9.60 10.71
C ALA A 66 4.74 10.51 11.91
N GLN A 67 5.84 11.28 11.88
CA GLN A 67 6.17 12.25 12.94
C GLN A 67 5.48 13.61 12.74
N ASP A 68 4.95 13.88 11.55
CA ASP A 68 4.30 15.14 11.17
C ASP A 68 2.78 15.16 11.43
N GLY A 69 2.19 14.05 11.93
CA GLY A 69 0.76 13.89 12.18
C GLY A 69 0.45 13.62 13.65
#